data_AF-T0ZZZ8-F1
#
_entry.id   AF-T0ZZZ8-F1
#
_cell.length_a   1.000
_cell.length_b   1.000
_cell.length_c   1.000
_cell.angle_alpha   90.00
_cell.angle_beta   90.00
_cell.angle_gamma   90.00
#
_symmetry.space_group_name_H-M   'P 1'
#
loop_
_entity.id
_entity.type
_entity.pdbx_description
1 polymer ?
#
loop_
_entity_poly.entity_id
_entity_poly.type
_entity_poly.pdbx_seq_one_letter_code
_entity_poly.pdbx_strand_id
1 'polypeptide(L)'
;MGMSRKRLIEDTLTITPEILGLIAGIDEFKGAWRALGAIAPERLQALRRVATIESIGSSTRIEGAKLSDREVERLLSKLEIKSFATRDEQEVAGYAE
;
A
#
# COMPACT_ATOMS: atom_id res chain seq x y z
N MET A 1 25.18 11.99 44.19
CA MET A 1 24.98 11.49 42.81
C MET A 1 23.49 11.53 42.49
N GLY A 2 23.01 12.63 41.90
CA GLY A 2 21.63 12.75 41.44
C GLY A 2 21.57 12.53 39.94
N MET A 3 20.86 11.50 39.50
CA MET A 3 20.63 11.20 38.09
C MET A 3 19.83 12.33 37.41
N SER A 4 20.44 12.99 36.42
CA SER A 4 19.72 13.82 35.46
C SER A 4 18.70 12.97 34.69
N ARG A 5 17.41 13.27 34.87
CA ARG A 5 16.37 12.74 33.98
C ARG A 5 16.56 13.38 32.60
N LYS A 6 16.86 12.54 31.61
CA LYS A 6 16.87 12.91 30.19
C LYS A 6 15.46 13.35 29.82
N ARG A 7 15.28 14.64 29.54
CA ARG A 7 14.02 15.23 29.06
C ARG A 7 13.79 14.64 27.67
N LEU A 8 12.74 13.84 27.50
CA LEU A 8 12.25 13.51 26.16
C LEU A 8 11.78 14.83 25.57
N ILE A 9 12.42 15.27 24.49
CA ILE A 9 11.91 16.36 23.68
C ILE A 9 10.70 15.76 23.00
N GLU A 10 9.51 16.04 23.52
CA GLU A 10 8.28 15.77 22.80
C GLU A 10 8.27 16.73 21.62
N ASP A 11 8.70 16.25 20.45
CA ASP A 11 8.55 16.98 19.19
C ASP A 11 7.06 17.32 19.05
N THR A 12 6.75 18.59 19.26
CA THR A 12 5.37 19.06 19.32
C THR A 12 4.81 19.03 17.90
N LEU A 13 4.04 17.99 17.56
CA LEU A 13 3.39 17.90 16.26
C LEU A 13 2.41 19.07 16.11
N THR A 14 2.73 20.01 15.23
CA THR A 14 1.85 21.15 14.95
C THR A 14 0.72 20.69 14.03
N ILE A 15 -0.49 20.59 14.57
CA ILE A 15 -1.69 20.27 13.79
C ILE A 15 -2.22 21.54 13.15
N THR A 16 -2.24 21.58 11.82
CA THR A 16 -2.78 22.71 11.06
C THR A 16 -4.15 22.35 10.43
N PRO A 17 -4.96 23.33 10.02
CA PRO A 17 -6.19 23.08 9.28
C PRO A 17 -5.97 22.26 8.00
N GLU A 18 -4.83 22.41 7.33
CA GLU A 18 -4.46 21.64 6.15
C GLU A 18 -4.24 20.16 6.50
N ILE A 19 -3.55 19.87 7.60
CA ILE A 19 -3.36 18.50 8.09
C ILE A 19 -4.71 17.87 8.45
N LEU A 20 -5.58 18.62 9.12
CA LEU A 20 -6.94 18.16 9.44
C LEU A 20 -7.76 17.90 8.17
N GLY A 21 -7.64 18.75 7.16
CA GLY A 21 -8.30 18.55 5.86
C GLY A 21 -7.82 17.29 5.16
N LEU A 22 -6.51 17.02 5.17
CA LEU A 22 -5.93 15.80 4.61
C LEU A 22 -6.41 14.55 5.36
N ILE A 23 -6.42 14.58 6.68
CA ILE A 23 -6.92 13.47 7.51
C ILE A 23 -8.41 13.22 7.20
N ALA A 24 -9.23 14.27 7.14
CA ALA A 24 -10.65 14.15 6.82
C ALA A 24 -10.88 13.53 5.43
N GLY A 25 -10.12 13.97 4.41
CA GLY A 25 -10.21 13.38 3.07
C GLY A 25 -9.80 11.90 3.03
N ILE A 26 -8.76 11.53 3.80
CA ILE A 26 -8.35 10.12 3.95
C ILE A 26 -9.47 9.30 4.60
N ASP A 27 -10.11 9.82 5.64
CA ASP A 27 -11.16 9.10 6.36
C ASP A 27 -12.46 8.97 5.56
N GLU A 28 -12.83 9.98 4.78
CA GLU A 28 -13.94 9.90 3.83
C GLU A 28 -13.69 8.81 2.78
N PHE A 29 -12.50 8.79 2.18
CA PHE A 29 -12.10 7.76 1.23
C PHE A 29 -12.16 6.36 1.86
N LYS A 30 -11.61 6.18 3.07
CA LYS A 30 -11.69 4.90 3.79
C LYS A 30 -13.13 4.46 4.03
N GLY A 31 -14.03 5.38 4.36
CA GLY A 31 -15.46 5.11 4.53
C GLY A 31 -16.10 4.58 3.24
N ALA A 32 -15.90 5.30 2.14
CA ALA A 32 -16.40 4.90 0.82
C ALA A 32 -15.81 3.55 0.37
N TRP A 33 -14.51 3.34 0.57
CA TRP A 33 -13.82 2.10 0.21
C TRP A 33 -14.34 0.88 0.97
N ARG A 34 -14.59 1.02 2.28
CA ARG A 34 -15.20 -0.05 3.09
C ARG A 34 -16.60 -0.42 2.60
N ALA A 35 -17.41 0.58 2.27
CA ALA A 35 -18.74 0.36 1.71
C ALA A 35 -18.67 -0.36 0.35
N LEU A 36 -17.72 0.03 -0.51
CA LEU A 36 -17.50 -0.62 -1.80
C LEU A 36 -17.10 -2.09 -1.64
N GLY A 37 -16.19 -2.40 -0.70
CA GLY A 37 -15.77 -3.78 -0.42
C GLY A 37 -16.91 -4.67 0.08
N ALA A 38 -17.86 -4.11 0.84
CA ALA A 38 -19.04 -4.84 1.30
C ALA A 38 -20.07 -5.12 0.19
N ILE A 39 -20.17 -4.24 -0.81
CA ILE A 39 -21.21 -4.30 -1.86
C ILE A 39 -20.70 -4.96 -3.15
N ALA A 40 -19.39 -4.92 -3.43
CA ALA A 40 -18.81 -5.40 -4.68
C ALA A 40 -17.39 -6.03 -4.50
N PRO A 41 -17.30 -7.21 -3.87
CA PRO A 41 -16.03 -7.88 -3.60
C PRO A 41 -15.21 -8.21 -4.86
N GLU A 42 -15.85 -8.53 -5.99
CA GLU A 42 -15.18 -8.81 -7.26
C GLU A 42 -14.49 -7.57 -7.84
N ARG A 43 -15.10 -6.39 -7.67
CA ARG A 43 -14.49 -5.11 -8.07
C ARG A 43 -13.27 -4.78 -7.23
N LEU A 44 -13.31 -5.10 -5.93
CA LEU A 44 -12.16 -4.95 -5.04
C LEU A 44 -11.01 -5.88 -5.45
N GLN A 45 -11.31 -7.13 -5.79
CA GLN A 45 -10.31 -8.09 -6.28
C GLN A 45 -9.69 -7.63 -7.60
N ALA A 46 -10.48 -7.09 -8.52
CA ALA A 46 -9.97 -6.53 -9.77
C ALA A 46 -9.04 -5.33 -9.52
N LEU A 47 -9.39 -4.42 -8.61
CA LEU A 47 -8.53 -3.29 -8.24
C LEU A 47 -7.24 -3.73 -7.56
N ARG A 48 -7.30 -4.71 -6.66
CA ARG A 48 -6.09 -5.31 -6.04
C ARG A 48 -5.17 -5.88 -7.13
N ARG A 49 -5.72 -6.62 -8.10
CA ARG A 49 -4.95 -7.18 -9.20
C ARG A 49 -4.27 -6.11 -10.06
N VAL A 50 -4.99 -5.04 -10.39
CA VAL A 50 -4.44 -3.89 -11.13
C VAL A 50 -3.32 -3.22 -10.33
N ALA A 51 -3.53 -2.93 -9.05
CA ALA A 51 -2.52 -2.31 -8.19
C ALA A 51 -1.25 -3.17 -8.06
N THR A 52 -1.39 -4.49 -7.97
CA THR A 52 -0.25 -5.42 -7.95
C THR A 52 0.52 -5.38 -9.28
N ILE A 53 -0.17 -5.39 -10.42
CA ILE A 53 0.47 -5.31 -11.75
C ILE A 53 1.24 -4.00 -11.89
N GLU A 54 0.62 -2.87 -11.55
CA GLU A 54 1.22 -1.54 -11.64
C GLU A 54 2.43 -1.42 -10.71
N SER A 55 2.32 -1.93 -9.47
CA SER A 55 3.42 -1.92 -8.50
C SER A 55 4.63 -2.73 -9.00
N ILE A 56 4.41 -3.96 -9.48
CA ILE A 56 5.48 -4.84 -9.98
C ILE A 56 6.07 -4.29 -11.27
N GLY A 57 5.24 -3.84 -12.21
CA GLY A 57 5.68 -3.28 -13.48
C GLY A 57 6.51 -2.01 -13.29
N SER A 58 6.16 -1.17 -12.32
CA SER A 58 6.89 0.06 -12.00
C SER A 58 8.28 -0.24 -11.42
N SER A 59 8.39 -1.09 -10.40
CA SER A 59 9.67 -1.43 -9.79
C SER A 59 10.61 -2.13 -10.77
N THR A 60 10.11 -3.10 -11.53
CA THR A 60 10.93 -3.81 -12.51
C THR A 60 11.37 -2.92 -13.69
N ARG A 61 10.58 -1.92 -14.10
CA ARG A 61 11.00 -0.94 -15.13
C ARG A 61 12.12 -0.03 -14.65
N ILE A 62 12.12 0.36 -13.37
CA ILE A 62 13.23 1.13 -12.78
C ILE A 62 14.53 0.32 -12.83
N GLU A 63 14.44 -1.00 -12.71
CA GLU A 63 15.57 -1.93 -12.78
C GLU A 63 15.95 -2.36 -14.21
N GLY A 64 15.27 -1.81 -15.23
CA GLY A 64 15.59 -2.02 -16.65
C GLY A 64 14.77 -3.10 -17.36
N ALA A 65 13.75 -3.68 -16.71
CA ALA A 65 12.83 -4.59 -17.38
C ALA A 65 11.97 -3.86 -18.41
N LYS A 66 11.69 -4.52 -19.55
CA LYS A 66 10.91 -3.96 -20.67
C LYS A 66 9.48 -4.49 -20.76
N LEU A 67 9.05 -5.24 -19.74
CA LEU A 67 7.73 -5.86 -19.71
C LEU A 67 6.63 -4.80 -19.65
N SER A 68 5.61 -5.01 -20.48
CA SER A 68 4.34 -4.27 -20.43
C SER A 68 3.43 -4.81 -19.33
N ASP A 69 2.47 -4.01 -18.88
CA ASP A 69 1.55 -4.39 -17.79
C ASP A 69 0.73 -5.64 -18.15
N ARG A 70 0.42 -5.83 -19.44
CA ARG A 70 -0.21 -7.05 -19.97
C ARG A 70 0.65 -8.30 -19.89
N GLU A 71 1.97 -8.15 -19.98
CA GLU A 71 2.91 -9.27 -19.85
C GLU A 71 3.11 -9.61 -18.37
N VAL A 72 3.19 -8.60 -17.51
CA VAL A 72 3.16 -8.78 -16.04
C VAL A 72 1.87 -9.48 -15.62
N GLU A 73 0.71 -9.04 -16.11
CA GLU A 73 -0.58 -9.68 -15.83
C GLU A 73 -0.62 -11.16 -16.26
N ARG A 74 -0.08 -11.49 -17.44
CA ARG A 74 -0.01 -12.87 -17.93
C ARG A 74 0.90 -13.73 -17.07
N LEU A 75 2.02 -13.20 -16.58
CA LEU A 75 2.92 -13.91 -15.68
C LEU A 75 2.24 -14.17 -14.33
N LEU A 76 1.60 -13.15 -13.75
CA LEU A 76 0.86 -13.26 -12.50
C LEU A 76 -0.34 -14.21 -12.61
N SER A 77 -0.97 -14.33 -13.78
CA SER A 77 -2.06 -15.29 -14.00
C SER A 77 -1.61 -16.76 -14.01
N LYS A 78 -0.32 -17.02 -14.26
CA LYS A 78 0.26 -18.38 -14.33
C LYS A 78 0.94 -18.80 -13.03
N LEU A 79 1.33 -17.85 -12.19
CA LEU A 79 1.82 -18.10 -10.86
C LEU A 79 0.61 -18.25 -9.92
N GLU A 80 0.15 -19.48 -9.69
CA GLU A 80 -0.59 -19.75 -8.46
C GLU A 80 0.25 -19.24 -7.31
N ILE A 81 -0.26 -18.27 -6.54
CA ILE A 81 0.44 -17.55 -5.47
C ILE A 81 0.92 -18.58 -4.44
N LYS A 82 2.14 -19.08 -4.62
CA LYS A 82 2.82 -19.96 -3.67
C LYS A 82 4.09 -19.26 -3.24
N SER A 83 4.02 -18.79 -2.00
CA SER A 83 5.05 -18.19 -1.17
C SER A 83 5.84 -17.06 -1.82
N PHE A 84 5.54 -15.84 -1.36
CA PHE A 84 6.39 -14.67 -1.53
C PHE A 84 7.81 -14.99 -1.06
N ALA A 85 8.76 -15.00 -2.01
CA ALA A 85 10.13 -15.42 -1.80
C ALA A 85 11.03 -14.26 -1.34
N THR A 86 10.59 -13.01 -1.53
CA THR A 86 11.38 -11.82 -1.21
C THR A 86 10.69 -10.93 -0.18
N ARG A 87 11.49 -10.11 0.52
CA ARG A 87 10.99 -9.15 1.51
C ARG A 87 10.03 -8.14 0.89
N ASP A 88 10.32 -7.68 -0.32
CA ASP A 88 9.49 -6.72 -1.04
C ASP A 88 8.12 -7.34 -1.39
N GLU A 89 8.10 -8.63 -1.74
CA GLU A 89 6.87 -9.37 -1.97
C GLU A 89 6.06 -9.61 -0.68
N GLN A 90 6.72 -9.80 0.47
CA GLN A 90 6.07 -9.88 1.78
C GLN A 90 5.49 -8.54 2.24
N GLU A 91 6.19 -7.42 1.97
CA GLU A 91 5.69 -6.07 2.25
C GLU A 91 4.47 -5.74 1.38
N VAL A 92 4.43 -6.19 0.12
CA VAL A 92 3.26 -6.08 -0.78
C VAL A 92 2.11 -6.99 -0.37
N ALA A 93 2.39 -8.21 0.09
CA ALA A 93 1.37 -9.12 0.62
C ALA A 93 0.69 -8.59 1.88
N GLY A 94 1.39 -7.83 2.72
CA GLY A 94 0.82 -7.15 3.89
C GLY A 94 -0.23 -6.08 3.55
N TYR A 95 -0.27 -5.59 2.31
CA TYR A 95 -1.34 -4.69 1.83
C TYR A 95 -2.58 -5.44 1.32
N ALA A 96 -2.52 -6.78 1.22
CA ALA A 96 -3.59 -7.62 0.68
C ALA A 96 -4.50 -8.27 1.74
N GLU A 97 -4.16 -8.19 3.03
CA GLU A 97 -5.12 -8.36 4.14
C GLU A 97 -6.00 -7.10 4.24
#